data_AF-A0A7Y5VPX7-F1
#
_entry.id   AF-A0A7Y5VPX7-F1
#
_cell.length_a   1.000
_cell.length_b   1.000
_cell.length_c   1.000
_cell.angle_alpha   90.00
_cell.angle_beta   90.00
_cell.angle_gamma   90.00
#
_symmetry.space_group_name_H-M   'P 1'
#
loop_
_entity.id
_entity.type
_entity.pdbx_description
1 polymer ?
#
loop_
_entity_poly.entity_id
_entity_poly.type
_entity_poly.pdbx_seq_one_letter_code
_entity_poly.pdbx_strand_id
1 'polypeptide(L)'
;KSGDCHGGQFETSIVLAERPELVDQKAMKKLPQVKAGLVDAIQNGKQASFKSLGMSQSYCGAPAGASAVEGEQSLRILAQALADTVLAKLK
;
A
#
# COMPACT_ATOMS: atom_id res chain seq x y z
N LYS A 1 -4.42 13.28 -0.43
CA LYS A 1 -4.88 11.90 -0.11
C LYS A 1 -4.26 11.51 1.23
N SER A 2 -4.95 10.77 2.10
CA SER A 2 -4.50 10.48 3.49
C SER A 2 -3.22 9.66 3.61
N GLY A 3 -2.77 9.02 2.52
CA GLY A 3 -1.56 8.20 2.52
C GLY A 3 -1.68 6.93 3.36
N ASP A 4 -2.92 6.51 3.69
CA ASP A 4 -3.18 5.24 4.36
C ASP A 4 -3.02 4.06 3.39
N CYS A 5 -1.77 3.75 3.05
CA CYS A 5 -1.41 2.69 2.11
C CYS A 5 -0.52 1.60 2.70
N HIS A 6 -0.05 1.75 3.95
CA HIS A 6 0.88 0.80 4.57
C HIS A 6 0.19 -0.52 4.90
N GLY A 7 0.53 -1.59 4.18
CA GLY A 7 -0.21 -2.86 4.22
C GLY A 7 -1.67 -2.71 3.75
N GLY A 8 -1.97 -1.64 3.01
CA GLY A 8 -3.31 -1.33 2.52
C GLY A 8 -3.64 -2.04 1.21
N GLN A 9 -4.71 -1.59 0.54
CA GLN A 9 -5.16 -2.18 -0.73
C GLN A 9 -4.07 -2.17 -1.80
N PHE A 10 -3.46 -1.01 -2.05
CA PHE A 10 -2.45 -0.83 -3.12
C PHE A 10 -1.21 -1.72 -2.93
N GLU A 11 -0.56 -1.66 -1.77
CA GLU A 11 0.64 -2.47 -1.49
C GLU A 11 0.31 -3.97 -1.51
N THR A 12 -0.82 -4.36 -0.92
CA THR A 12 -1.25 -5.77 -0.92
C THR A 12 -1.57 -6.26 -2.33
N SER A 13 -2.19 -5.44 -3.18
CA SER A 13 -2.46 -5.76 -4.59
C SER A 13 -1.16 -6.01 -5.36
N ILE A 14 -0.10 -5.21 -5.13
CA ILE A 14 1.22 -5.44 -5.73
C ILE A 14 1.81 -6.79 -5.30
N VAL A 15 1.78 -7.12 -4.01
CA VAL A 15 2.30 -8.41 -3.53
C VAL A 15 1.48 -9.58 -4.10
N LEU A 16 0.15 -9.45 -4.20
CA LEU A 16 -0.71 -10.46 -4.82
C LEU A 16 -0.40 -10.69 -6.31
N ALA A 17 0.00 -9.66 -7.04
CA ALA A 17 0.38 -9.78 -8.45
C ALA A 17 1.71 -10.52 -8.62
N GLU A 18 2.71 -10.19 -7.81
CA GLU A 18 4.09 -10.69 -8.00
C GLU A 18 4.38 -11.97 -7.22
N ARG A 19 3.93 -12.03 -5.96
CA ARG A 19 4.30 -13.07 -4.97
C ARG A 19 3.07 -13.47 -4.13
N PRO A 20 2.00 -14.00 -4.75
CA PRO A 20 0.74 -14.28 -4.07
C PRO A 20 0.87 -15.26 -2.88
N GLU A 21 1.90 -16.10 -2.87
CA GLU A 21 2.19 -17.04 -1.79
C GLU A 21 2.66 -16.38 -0.49
N LEU A 22 3.09 -15.11 -0.54
CA LEU A 22 3.47 -14.33 0.64
C LEU A 22 2.25 -13.69 1.34
N VAL A 23 1.06 -13.78 0.75
CA VAL A 23 -0.17 -13.23 1.30
C VAL A 23 -1.06 -14.36 1.81
N ASP A 24 -1.32 -14.40 3.11
CA ASP A 24 -2.44 -15.18 3.62
C ASP A 24 -3.76 -14.52 3.20
N GLN A 25 -4.27 -14.94 2.04
CA GLN A 25 -5.49 -14.36 1.45
C GLN A 25 -6.73 -14.59 2.32
N LYS A 26 -6.77 -15.69 3.10
CA LYS A 26 -7.89 -15.98 4.00
C LYS A 26 -7.90 -15.01 5.19
N ALA A 27 -6.72 -14.69 5.73
CA ALA A 27 -6.59 -13.67 6.78
C ALA A 27 -6.84 -12.27 6.21
N MET A 28 -6.23 -11.93 5.07
CA MET A 28 -6.36 -10.64 4.39
C MET A 28 -7.82 -10.24 4.15
N LYS A 29 -8.66 -11.16 3.66
CA LYS A 29 -10.09 -10.88 3.37
C LYS A 29 -10.93 -10.56 4.61
N LYS A 30 -10.43 -10.85 5.83
CA LYS A 30 -11.11 -10.56 7.10
C LYS A 30 -10.65 -9.26 7.75
N LEU A 31 -9.60 -8.62 7.21
CA LEU A 31 -9.06 -7.40 7.80
C LEU A 31 -9.98 -6.20 7.52
N PRO A 32 -10.40 -5.44 8.55
CA PRO A 32 -11.19 -4.23 8.35
C PRO A 32 -10.37 -3.13 7.67
N GLN A 33 -11.06 -2.09 7.19
CA GLN A 33 -10.35 -0.87 6.78
C GLN A 33 -9.87 -0.11 8.02
N VAL A 34 -8.60 0.29 8.04
CA VAL A 34 -8.01 1.13 9.10
C VAL A 34 -7.66 2.50 8.53
N LYS A 35 -8.13 3.58 9.16
CA LYS A 35 -7.74 4.96 8.82
C LYS A 35 -6.86 5.50 9.93
N ALA A 36 -5.59 5.74 9.65
CA ALA A 36 -4.60 6.09 10.68
C ALA A 36 -4.02 7.50 10.49
N GLY A 37 -4.20 8.12 9.31
CA GLY A 37 -3.59 9.43 9.01
C GLY A 37 -2.06 9.34 9.07
N LEU A 38 -1.50 8.22 8.60
CA LEU A 38 -0.08 7.89 8.80
C LEU A 38 0.84 8.97 8.22
N VAL A 39 0.54 9.50 7.03
CA VAL A 39 1.33 10.56 6.42
C VAL A 39 1.28 11.84 7.24
N ASP A 40 0.11 12.23 7.74
CA ASP A 40 -0.01 13.42 8.59
C ASP A 40 0.77 13.24 9.89
N ALA A 41 0.73 12.05 10.50
CA ALA A 41 1.51 11.76 11.71
C ALA A 41 3.02 11.88 11.47
N ILE A 42 3.53 11.33 10.36
CA ILE A 42 4.94 11.39 9.97
C ILE A 42 5.35 12.84 9.69
N GLN A 43 4.57 13.58 8.91
CA GLN A 43 4.88 14.97 8.54
C GLN A 43 4.92 15.91 9.74
N ASN A 44 4.10 15.66 10.76
CA ASN A 44 4.07 16.45 11.98
C ASN A 44 5.11 15.99 13.02
N GLY A 45 6.06 15.12 12.65
CA GLY A 45 7.13 14.66 13.53
C GLY A 45 6.64 13.90 14.76
N LYS A 46 5.41 13.36 14.73
CA LYS A 46 4.89 12.58 15.85
C LYS A 46 5.66 11.27 15.90
N GLN A 47 6.56 11.14 16.88
CA GLN A 47 7.15 9.86 17.26
C GLN A 47 6.04 8.98 17.85
N ALA A 48 5.31 8.31 16.98
CA ALA A 48 4.15 7.52 17.32
C ALA A 48 4.39 6.06 16.94
N SER A 49 4.19 5.16 17.90
CA SER A 49 4.05 3.74 17.60
C SER A 49 2.84 3.50 16.67
N PHE A 50 2.85 2.42 15.90
CA PHE A 50 1.68 2.00 15.13
C PHE A 50 0.43 1.87 16.01
N LYS A 51 0.58 1.33 17.22
CA LYS A 51 -0.51 1.20 18.19
C LYS A 51 -1.12 2.55 18.57
N SER A 52 -0.30 3.58 18.80
CA SER A 52 -0.78 4.94 19.09
C SER A 52 -1.48 5.62 17.92
N LEU A 53 -1.31 5.12 16.69
CA LEU A 53 -2.03 5.57 15.50
C LEU A 53 -3.27 4.71 15.18
N GLY A 54 -3.67 3.80 16.08
CA GLY A 54 -4.80 2.89 15.86
C GLY A 54 -4.47 1.70 14.95
N MET A 55 -3.21 1.51 14.56
CA MET A 55 -2.75 0.42 13.69
C MET A 55 -2.37 -0.79 14.56
N SER A 56 -3.37 -1.47 15.12
CA SER A 56 -3.17 -2.60 16.06
C SER A 56 -2.42 -3.79 15.45
N GLN A 57 -2.55 -3.99 14.14
CA GLN A 57 -1.82 -5.00 13.35
C GLN A 57 -0.82 -4.34 12.38
N SER A 58 -0.40 -3.12 12.67
CA SER A 58 0.61 -2.37 11.90
C SER A 58 0.27 -2.13 10.42
N TYR A 59 -1.02 -2.03 10.06
CA TYR A 59 -1.45 -1.61 8.71
C TYR A 59 -2.47 -0.47 8.75
N CYS A 60 -2.57 0.27 7.65
CA CYS A 60 -3.61 1.25 7.36
C CYS A 60 -4.06 1.13 5.89
N GLY A 61 -5.34 1.39 5.64
CA GLY A 61 -6.02 1.15 4.36
C GLY A 61 -6.96 -0.06 4.41
N ALA A 62 -7.36 -0.56 3.23
CA ALA A 62 -8.36 -1.61 3.06
C ALA A 62 -7.79 -2.87 2.36
N PRO A 63 -6.91 -3.66 3.01
CA PRO A 63 -6.28 -4.82 2.39
C PRO A 63 -7.29 -5.87 1.87
N ALA A 64 -8.47 -6.00 2.48
CA ALA A 64 -9.51 -6.91 2.02
C ALA A 64 -9.98 -6.63 0.57
N GLY A 65 -9.87 -5.37 0.12
CA GLY A 65 -10.18 -4.96 -1.25
C GLY A 65 -9.12 -5.29 -2.29
N ALA A 66 -7.94 -5.74 -1.87
CA ALA A 66 -6.82 -6.00 -2.77
C ALA A 66 -7.09 -7.15 -3.76
N SER A 67 -6.47 -7.04 -4.94
CA SER A 67 -6.51 -8.04 -6.01
C SER A 67 -5.22 -8.04 -6.83
N ALA A 68 -4.85 -9.20 -7.37
CA ALA A 68 -3.71 -9.31 -8.28
C ALA A 68 -3.89 -8.44 -9.54
N VAL A 69 -5.11 -8.38 -10.09
CA VAL A 69 -5.45 -7.55 -11.27
C VAL A 69 -5.14 -6.07 -11.02
N GLU A 70 -5.52 -5.54 -9.86
CA GLU A 70 -5.16 -4.16 -9.49
C GLU A 70 -3.64 -3.99 -9.37
N GLY A 71 -2.94 -4.98 -8.83
CA GLY A 71 -1.47 -4.98 -8.71
C GLY A 71 -0.78 -4.94 -10.06
N GLU A 72 -1.17 -5.82 -10.98
CA GLU A 72 -0.66 -5.87 -12.36
C GLU A 72 -0.87 -4.53 -13.09
N GLN A 73 -2.08 -3.97 -12.96
CA GLN A 73 -2.40 -2.67 -13.55
C GLN A 73 -1.55 -1.55 -12.94
N SER A 74 -1.36 -1.57 -11.61
CA SER A 74 -0.54 -0.59 -10.89
C SER A 74 0.92 -0.67 -11.32
N LEU A 75 1.50 -1.87 -11.36
CA LEU A 75 2.87 -2.10 -11.77
C LEU A 75 3.11 -1.65 -13.21
N ARG A 76 2.20 -1.96 -14.13
CA ARG A 76 2.28 -1.49 -15.52
C ARG A 76 2.33 0.04 -15.61
N ILE A 77 1.44 0.73 -14.89
CA ILE A 77 1.38 2.20 -14.89
C ILE A 77 2.66 2.80 -14.31
N LEU A 78 3.12 2.28 -13.16
CA LEU A 78 4.31 2.77 -12.46
C LEU A 78 5.57 2.53 -13.28
N ALA A 79 5.72 1.34 -13.88
CA ALA A 79 6.86 0.99 -14.72
C ALA A 79 6.93 1.90 -15.95
N GLN A 80 5.79 2.14 -16.62
CA GLN A 80 5.73 3.06 -17.77
C GLN A 80 6.11 4.49 -17.36
N ALA A 81 5.51 5.02 -16.30
CA ALA A 81 5.79 6.38 -15.84
C ALA A 81 7.27 6.56 -15.43
N LEU A 82 7.86 5.55 -14.79
CA LEU A 82 9.28 5.54 -14.45
C LEU A 82 10.15 5.53 -15.71
N ALA A 83 9.88 4.62 -16.66
CA ALA A 83 10.64 4.52 -17.91
C ALA A 83 10.59 5.82 -18.71
N ASP A 84 9.40 6.42 -18.86
CA ASP A 84 9.21 7.69 -19.57
C ASP A 84 10.01 8.82 -18.91
N THR A 85 9.96 8.89 -17.57
CA THR A 85 10.68 9.92 -16.80
C THR A 85 12.19 9.77 -16.98
N VAL A 86 12.72 8.55 -16.91
CA VAL A 86 14.16 8.28 -17.08
C VAL A 86 14.59 8.63 -18.51
N LEU A 87 13.87 8.16 -19.52
CA LEU A 87 14.20 8.43 -20.93
C LEU A 87 14.15 9.93 -21.25
N ALA A 88 13.23 10.69 -20.66
CA ALA A 88 13.16 12.14 -20.82
C ALA A 88 14.36 12.89 -20.22
N LYS A 89 15.09 12.29 -19.27
CA LYS A 89 16.30 12.87 -18.67
C LYS A 89 17.59 12.49 -19.39
N LEU A 90 17.53 11.52 -20.31
CA LEU A 90 18.68 11.06 -21.11
C LEU A 90 18.75 11.76 -22.48
N LYS A 91 17.75 12.54 -22.85
CA LYS A 91 17.73 13.41 -24.04
C LYS A 91 18.27 14.79 -23.69
#